data_AF-I1KCL7-F1
#
_entry.id   AF-I1KCL7-F1
#
_cell.length_a   1.000
_cell.length_b   1.000
_cell.length_c   1.000
_cell.angle_alpha   90.00
_cell.angle_beta   90.00
_cell.angle_gamma   90.00
#
_symmetry.space_group_name_H-M   'P 1'
#
loop_
_entity.id
_entity.type
_entity.pdbx_description
1 polymer ?
#
loop_
_entity_poly.entity_id
_entity_poly.type
_entity_poly.pdbx_seq_one_letter_code
_entity_poly.pdbx_strand_id
1 'polypeptide(L)'
;MAVGSLGDNIGLKEEFITNVCGLAFQANMSPENLYHFHEIEIFSEIYHVFSFSGSWNPHEWLVNNKPFGETKIDHALFPSLRSIGNDEAALVNEGFAKRFDLILKTSSIKSEVNKAMVDGKQVVFTGHSSGAAIAILATFWALEEYLNPTKPQNLKHPFCVTFGSPLIGNHIFSHSSRRENWSHYFIHFVLRYDIVPRILLAPFSSVGQTFSSILQILDPNFETSTQDPTRNCVISQFYSTVMTNAATVTSHAAGILMGSTNMLLETVTNFVDLSPYRPFGTYVFCNGNGQLIVVKNSDAVLQLLFHTAQLSNFAELEEVANNSILQHLNYVAELQESLGMQNVVYLEQLEQLPLSADGSNSDVATALDGLGLSPRARLCLRAAANLATRKLDNEDKIKQKKVFIEQKMKDLKKYREMWEHQNVGFYDGFREHKKKEDFKANVTRLELASVWDEIMEKLRSYQLPDEFEGNKEWVDLGSRFRQLMEPLDIANYYRHARHYEDGSSSYMLRGRPKRYRYTQKWLEHAERRPQEPSSTSCFWAEVEDLRYKTSYSNSSSFEDVKERVEQLEAQLQAWSEKGELANDVFLEGSTLVKWWKTLPLQHKQQSCIRNLINE
;
A
#
# COMPACT_ATOMS: atom_id res chain seq x y z
N MET A 1 -15.26 -9.35 22.99
CA MET A 1 -14.83 -10.71 22.57
C MET A 1 -15.87 -11.23 21.61
N ALA A 2 -15.52 -11.45 20.35
CA ALA A 2 -16.39 -12.19 19.45
C ALA A 2 -16.45 -13.65 19.95
N VAL A 3 -17.58 -14.02 20.57
CA VAL A 3 -17.87 -15.41 20.92
C VAL A 3 -18.42 -16.06 19.65
N GLY A 4 -17.55 -16.69 18.87
CA GLY A 4 -17.91 -17.32 17.60
C GLY A 4 -16.78 -18.21 17.11
N SER A 5 -17.10 -19.13 16.20
CA SER A 5 -16.10 -19.98 15.55
C SER A 5 -15.07 -19.13 14.79
N LEU A 6 -13.91 -19.70 14.44
CA LEU A 6 -12.95 -18.95 13.61
C LEU A 6 -13.64 -18.55 12.30
N GLY A 7 -14.36 -19.49 11.70
CA GLY A 7 -14.98 -19.33 10.40
C GLY A 7 -16.08 -18.29 10.34
N ASP A 8 -16.87 -18.13 11.41
CA ASP A 8 -17.89 -17.07 11.47
C ASP A 8 -17.27 -15.67 11.42
N ASN A 9 -16.05 -15.51 11.93
CA ASN A 9 -15.38 -14.22 12.05
C ASN A 9 -14.47 -13.89 10.87
N ILE A 10 -13.86 -14.89 10.22
CA ILE A 10 -13.01 -14.71 9.02
C ILE A 10 -13.76 -14.94 7.70
N GLY A 11 -14.99 -15.46 7.76
CA GLY A 11 -15.84 -15.70 6.59
C GLY A 11 -15.55 -17.01 5.84
N LEU A 12 -14.74 -17.91 6.39
CA LEU A 12 -14.38 -19.20 5.80
C LEU A 12 -14.53 -20.32 6.83
N LYS A 13 -15.36 -21.32 6.54
CA LYS A 13 -15.61 -22.45 7.46
C LYS A 13 -14.34 -23.25 7.75
N GLU A 14 -14.25 -23.80 8.95
CA GLU A 14 -13.10 -24.59 9.43
C GLU A 14 -12.81 -25.79 8.53
N GLU A 15 -13.86 -26.55 8.15
CA GLU A 15 -13.74 -27.68 7.22
C GLU A 15 -13.12 -27.26 5.88
N PHE A 16 -13.50 -26.09 5.37
CA PHE A 16 -12.92 -25.54 4.16
C PHE A 16 -11.43 -25.21 4.34
N ILE A 17 -11.05 -24.61 5.47
CA ILE A 17 -9.65 -24.27 5.77
C ILE A 17 -8.79 -25.53 5.84
N THR A 18 -9.27 -26.61 6.46
CA THR A 18 -8.56 -27.90 6.49
C THR A 18 -8.35 -28.46 5.08
N ASN A 19 -9.38 -28.44 4.23
CA ASN A 19 -9.26 -28.89 2.84
C ASN A 19 -8.26 -28.04 2.05
N VAL A 20 -8.34 -26.71 2.17
CA VAL A 20 -7.43 -25.76 1.51
C VAL A 20 -5.99 -25.95 1.97
N CYS A 21 -5.76 -26.25 3.26
CA CYS A 21 -4.43 -26.61 3.77
C CYS A 21 -3.86 -27.86 3.11
N GLY A 22 -4.67 -28.93 3.00
CA GLY A 22 -4.28 -30.16 2.32
C GLY A 22 -3.90 -29.92 0.85
N LEU A 23 -4.70 -29.13 0.13
CA LEU A 23 -4.41 -28.79 -1.27
C LEU A 23 -3.16 -27.91 -1.43
N ALA A 24 -2.91 -26.97 -0.52
CA ALA A 24 -1.71 -26.16 -0.52
C ALA A 24 -0.45 -27.01 -0.32
N PHE A 25 -0.50 -27.99 0.59
CA PHE A 25 0.59 -28.93 0.83
C PHE A 25 0.81 -29.87 -0.36
N GLN A 26 -0.26 -30.41 -0.93
CA GLN A 26 -0.20 -31.27 -2.11
C GLN A 26 0.42 -30.57 -3.32
N ALA A 27 0.03 -29.31 -3.58
CA ALA A 27 0.64 -28.51 -4.65
C ALA A 27 2.14 -28.32 -4.44
N ASN A 28 2.56 -28.14 -3.19
CA ASN A 28 3.98 -27.97 -2.83
C ASN A 28 4.81 -29.25 -3.01
N MET A 29 4.18 -30.43 -2.99
CA MET A 29 4.83 -31.72 -3.31
C MET A 29 4.99 -31.96 -4.82
N SER A 30 4.31 -31.17 -5.67
CA SER A 30 4.33 -31.33 -7.14
C SER A 30 4.88 -30.07 -7.83
N PRO A 31 6.16 -29.71 -7.62
CA PRO A 31 6.73 -28.43 -8.10
C PRO A 31 6.79 -28.30 -9.63
N GLU A 32 6.60 -29.40 -10.37
CA GLU A 32 6.52 -29.41 -11.83
C GLU A 32 5.32 -28.63 -12.37
N ASN A 33 4.20 -28.64 -11.64
CA ASN A 33 3.02 -27.85 -11.97
C ASN A 33 3.09 -26.53 -11.23
N LEU A 34 2.97 -25.40 -11.95
CA LEU A 34 3.05 -24.08 -11.32
C LEU A 34 1.86 -23.79 -10.37
N TYR A 35 0.70 -24.38 -10.65
CA TYR A 35 -0.48 -24.35 -9.80
C TYR A 35 -1.39 -25.54 -10.10
N HIS A 36 -2.34 -25.78 -9.20
CA HIS A 36 -3.40 -26.76 -9.33
C HIS A 36 -4.75 -26.09 -9.12
N PHE A 37 -5.75 -26.53 -9.87
CA PHE A 37 -7.13 -26.08 -9.75
C PHE A 37 -8.00 -27.19 -9.17
N HIS A 38 -8.81 -26.86 -8.16
CA HIS A 38 -9.78 -27.77 -7.54
C HIS A 38 -11.12 -27.07 -7.33
N GLU A 39 -12.20 -27.81 -7.53
CA GLU A 39 -13.55 -27.40 -7.13
C GLU A 39 -13.92 -28.10 -5.83
N ILE A 40 -14.31 -27.33 -4.82
CA ILE A 40 -14.75 -27.85 -3.53
C ILE A 40 -16.18 -27.37 -3.29
N GLU A 41 -17.08 -28.30 -3.01
CA GLU A 41 -18.45 -27.99 -2.62
C GLU A 41 -18.63 -28.24 -1.12
N ILE A 42 -19.00 -27.20 -0.37
CA ILE A 42 -19.26 -27.27 1.06
C ILE A 42 -20.60 -26.59 1.35
N PHE A 43 -21.56 -27.35 1.89
CA PHE A 43 -22.92 -26.88 2.19
C PHE A 43 -23.62 -26.12 1.03
N SER A 44 -23.51 -26.62 -0.21
CA SER A 44 -24.04 -26.01 -1.44
C SER A 44 -23.34 -24.72 -1.91
N GLU A 45 -22.25 -24.31 -1.27
CA GLU A 45 -21.36 -23.27 -1.80
C GLU A 45 -20.17 -23.91 -2.52
N ILE A 46 -19.93 -23.47 -3.76
CA ILE A 46 -18.85 -23.97 -4.62
C ILE A 46 -17.68 -22.98 -4.56
N TYR A 47 -16.54 -23.50 -4.12
CA TYR A 47 -15.27 -22.80 -4.05
C TYR A 47 -14.36 -23.26 -5.19
N HIS A 48 -13.80 -22.31 -5.91
CA HIS A 48 -12.78 -22.53 -6.94
C HIS A 48 -11.41 -22.23 -6.32
N VAL A 49 -10.66 -23.28 -5.99
CA VAL A 49 -9.41 -23.19 -5.26
C VAL A 49 -8.22 -23.33 -6.22
N PHE A 50 -7.35 -22.32 -6.21
CA PHE A 50 -6.11 -22.29 -6.96
C PHE A 50 -4.93 -22.42 -5.99
N SER A 51 -4.28 -23.58 -6.00
CA SER A 51 -3.18 -23.93 -5.10
C SER A 51 -1.85 -23.80 -5.84
N PHE A 52 -0.94 -22.97 -5.35
CA PHE A 52 0.35 -22.72 -6.00
C PHE A 52 1.46 -23.60 -5.41
N SER A 53 2.33 -24.09 -6.30
CA SER A 53 3.52 -24.82 -5.88
C SER A 53 4.63 -23.87 -5.46
N GLY A 54 5.29 -24.19 -4.35
CA GLY A 54 6.52 -23.55 -3.95
C GLY A 54 7.70 -23.97 -4.84
N SER A 55 8.80 -23.24 -4.65
CA SER A 55 10.09 -23.57 -5.21
C SER A 55 11.07 -23.89 -4.10
N TRP A 56 11.90 -24.89 -4.31
CA TRP A 56 13.02 -25.23 -3.42
C TRP A 56 14.37 -24.78 -4.00
N ASN A 57 14.33 -24.06 -5.12
CA ASN A 57 15.51 -23.48 -5.75
C ASN A 57 15.87 -22.15 -5.08
N PRO A 58 17.04 -22.00 -4.44
CA PRO A 58 17.46 -20.74 -3.82
C PRO A 58 17.40 -19.52 -4.75
N HIS A 59 17.65 -19.73 -6.04
CA HIS A 59 17.65 -18.68 -7.06
C HIS A 59 16.24 -18.13 -7.38
N GLU A 60 15.19 -18.82 -6.97
CA GLU A 60 13.79 -18.34 -7.11
C GLU A 60 13.28 -17.63 -5.86
N TRP A 61 14.03 -17.66 -4.77
CA TRP A 61 13.75 -16.89 -3.55
C TRP A 61 14.56 -15.61 -3.50
N LEU A 62 15.82 -15.66 -3.95
CA LEU A 62 16.79 -14.60 -3.79
C LEU A 62 17.42 -14.28 -5.14
N VAL A 63 16.83 -13.28 -5.81
CA VAL A 63 17.26 -12.80 -7.12
C VAL A 63 18.07 -11.52 -6.94
N ASN A 64 19.14 -11.36 -7.75
CA ASN A 64 20.05 -10.21 -7.76
C ASN A 64 20.94 -10.05 -6.51
N ASN A 65 21.80 -9.03 -6.54
CA ASN A 65 22.78 -8.73 -5.49
C ASN A 65 22.24 -7.80 -4.39
N LYS A 66 20.92 -7.56 -4.35
CA LYS A 66 20.32 -6.74 -3.29
C LYS A 66 20.22 -7.53 -1.99
N PRO A 67 20.37 -6.88 -0.81
CA PRO A 67 20.46 -7.60 0.47
C PRO A 67 19.28 -8.54 0.73
N PHE A 68 18.07 -8.22 0.28
CA PHE A 68 16.86 -9.02 0.51
C PHE A 68 16.17 -9.49 -0.77
N GLY A 69 16.80 -9.34 -1.94
CA GLY A 69 16.21 -9.72 -3.24
C GLY A 69 14.97 -8.89 -3.62
N GLU A 70 14.88 -7.65 -3.13
CA GLU A 70 13.70 -6.79 -3.29
C GLU A 70 13.71 -5.99 -4.61
N THR A 71 12.55 -5.85 -5.23
CA THR A 71 12.33 -5.01 -6.41
C THR A 71 11.04 -4.20 -6.29
N LYS A 72 10.85 -3.22 -7.16
CA LYS A 72 9.57 -2.48 -7.23
C LYS A 72 8.51 -3.37 -7.88
N ILE A 73 7.30 -3.37 -7.32
CA ILE A 73 6.15 -4.05 -7.91
C ILE A 73 5.80 -3.46 -9.27
N ASP A 74 5.29 -4.28 -10.20
CA ASP A 74 4.82 -3.82 -11.50
C ASP A 74 3.47 -3.10 -11.37
N HIS A 75 3.46 -1.76 -11.50
CA HIS A 75 2.23 -0.98 -11.45
C HIS A 75 1.24 -1.24 -12.59
N ALA A 76 1.67 -1.83 -13.71
CA ALA A 76 0.74 -2.22 -14.75
C ALA A 76 -0.17 -3.37 -14.31
N LEU A 77 0.35 -4.28 -13.47
CA LEU A 77 -0.41 -5.38 -12.88
C LEU A 77 -1.04 -5.02 -11.53
N PHE A 78 -0.38 -4.14 -10.77
CA PHE A 78 -0.74 -3.82 -9.39
C PHE A 78 -0.80 -2.29 -9.16
N PRO A 79 -1.75 -1.59 -9.80
CA PRO A 79 -1.83 -0.13 -9.72
C PRO A 79 -2.12 0.39 -8.30
N SER A 80 -2.77 -0.40 -7.43
CA SER A 80 -3.06 -0.03 -6.04
C SER A 80 -1.91 -0.28 -5.08
N LEU A 81 -0.92 -1.13 -5.41
CA LEU A 81 0.21 -1.44 -4.53
C LEU A 81 1.25 -0.29 -4.50
N ARG A 82 0.83 0.86 -3.98
CA ARG A 82 1.60 2.10 -3.83
C ARG A 82 1.06 2.93 -2.66
N SER A 83 1.90 3.80 -2.11
CA SER A 83 1.43 4.99 -1.40
C SER A 83 1.04 6.04 -2.44
N ILE A 84 -0.23 6.42 -2.51
CA ILE A 84 -0.75 7.27 -3.58
C ILE A 84 -0.17 8.68 -3.47
N GLY A 85 -0.22 9.27 -2.27
CA GLY A 85 0.28 10.61 -2.01
C GLY A 85 1.79 10.70 -2.18
N ASN A 86 2.53 9.76 -1.57
CA ASN A 86 4.00 9.74 -1.64
C ASN A 86 4.55 9.31 -3.00
N ASP A 87 3.70 8.73 -3.87
CA ASP A 87 4.08 8.21 -5.18
C ASP A 87 5.16 7.13 -5.10
N GLU A 88 5.01 6.26 -4.10
CA GLU A 88 5.98 5.23 -3.77
C GLU A 88 5.40 3.86 -4.13
N ALA A 89 6.08 3.15 -5.03
CA ALA A 89 5.75 1.77 -5.38
C ALA A 89 6.03 0.83 -4.21
N ALA A 90 5.18 -0.19 -4.01
CA ALA A 90 5.52 -1.26 -3.08
C ALA A 90 6.81 -1.98 -3.51
N LEU A 91 7.59 -2.41 -2.51
CA LEU A 91 8.68 -3.34 -2.74
C LEU A 91 8.17 -4.76 -2.54
N VAL A 92 8.61 -5.67 -3.41
CA VAL A 92 8.25 -7.09 -3.42
C VAL A 92 9.51 -7.93 -3.60
N ASN A 93 9.49 -9.17 -3.12
CA ASN A 93 10.53 -10.14 -3.46
C ASN A 93 10.51 -10.42 -4.98
N GLU A 94 11.64 -10.20 -5.64
CA GLU A 94 11.76 -10.29 -7.10
C GLU A 94 11.57 -11.72 -7.62
N GLY A 95 12.03 -12.73 -6.86
CA GLY A 95 11.88 -14.14 -7.22
C GLY A 95 10.41 -14.54 -7.28
N PHE A 96 9.64 -14.20 -6.24
CA PHE A 96 8.20 -14.45 -6.21
C PHE A 96 7.45 -13.68 -7.30
N ALA A 97 7.82 -12.41 -7.53
CA ALA A 97 7.23 -11.60 -8.59
C ALA A 97 7.47 -12.22 -9.99
N LYS A 98 8.69 -12.67 -10.28
CA LYS A 98 9.04 -13.34 -11.54
C LYS A 98 8.31 -14.67 -11.72
N ARG A 99 8.19 -15.46 -10.65
CA ARG A 99 7.46 -16.74 -10.70
C ARG A 99 5.97 -16.52 -10.98
N PHE A 100 5.37 -15.48 -10.39
CA PHE A 100 3.98 -15.13 -10.69
C PHE A 100 3.80 -14.59 -12.13
N ASP A 101 4.73 -13.75 -12.60
CA ASP A 101 4.73 -13.28 -14.00
C ASP A 101 4.84 -14.44 -15.00
N LEU A 102 5.69 -15.45 -14.70
CA LEU A 102 5.77 -16.68 -15.49
C LEU A 102 4.41 -17.39 -15.54
N ILE A 103 3.76 -17.59 -14.39
CA ILE A 103 2.43 -18.22 -14.30
C ILE A 103 1.40 -17.48 -15.16
N LEU A 104 1.36 -16.15 -15.08
CA LEU A 104 0.43 -15.33 -15.87
C LEU A 104 0.68 -15.39 -17.38
N LYS A 105 1.90 -15.73 -17.81
CA LYS A 105 2.32 -15.78 -19.22
C LYS A 105 2.20 -17.16 -19.84
N THR A 106 2.46 -18.23 -19.08
CA THR A 106 2.61 -19.59 -19.62
C THR A 106 1.41 -20.49 -19.34
N SER A 107 0.46 -20.06 -18.51
CA SER A 107 -0.64 -20.92 -18.07
C SER A 107 -2.04 -20.37 -18.36
N SER A 108 -3.05 -21.23 -18.17
CA SER A 108 -4.47 -20.93 -18.33
C SER A 108 -5.11 -20.13 -17.19
N ILE A 109 -4.36 -19.82 -16.12
CA ILE A 109 -4.91 -19.28 -14.87
C ILE A 109 -5.76 -18.02 -15.08
N LYS A 110 -5.36 -17.13 -16.01
CA LYS A 110 -6.13 -15.90 -16.31
C LYS A 110 -7.54 -16.23 -16.77
N SER A 111 -7.67 -17.19 -17.69
CA SER A 111 -8.95 -17.61 -18.25
C SER A 111 -9.80 -18.38 -17.23
N GLU A 112 -9.18 -19.20 -16.39
CA GLU A 112 -9.85 -20.00 -15.37
C GLU A 112 -10.40 -19.13 -14.24
N VAL A 113 -9.58 -18.19 -13.73
CA VAL A 113 -10.01 -17.21 -12.73
C VAL A 113 -11.11 -16.31 -13.30
N ASN A 114 -10.96 -15.81 -14.53
CA ASN A 114 -12.00 -15.00 -15.17
C ASN A 114 -13.33 -15.75 -15.23
N LYS A 115 -13.31 -17.01 -15.67
CA LYS A 115 -14.51 -17.85 -15.73
C LYS A 115 -15.16 -18.00 -14.35
N ALA A 116 -14.38 -18.38 -13.33
CA ALA A 116 -14.89 -18.55 -11.97
C ALA A 116 -15.50 -17.26 -11.40
N MET A 117 -14.85 -16.11 -11.62
CA MET A 117 -15.34 -14.81 -11.16
C MET A 117 -16.64 -14.41 -11.88
N VAL A 118 -16.71 -14.55 -13.21
CA VAL A 118 -17.92 -14.24 -14.00
C VAL A 118 -19.08 -15.16 -13.62
N ASP A 119 -18.82 -16.43 -13.36
CA ASP A 119 -19.83 -17.42 -12.93
C ASP A 119 -20.27 -17.20 -11.47
N GLY A 120 -19.77 -16.17 -10.78
CA GLY A 120 -20.14 -15.80 -9.41
C GLY A 120 -19.65 -16.80 -8.35
N LYS A 121 -18.62 -17.60 -8.68
CA LYS A 121 -18.04 -18.60 -7.78
C LYS A 121 -17.12 -17.94 -6.76
N GLN A 122 -16.99 -18.56 -5.58
CA GLN A 122 -16.06 -18.08 -4.57
C GLN A 122 -14.64 -18.54 -4.94
N VAL A 123 -13.80 -17.62 -5.41
CA VAL A 123 -12.40 -17.90 -5.73
C VAL A 123 -11.56 -17.84 -4.46
N VAL A 124 -10.66 -18.82 -4.30
CA VAL A 124 -9.69 -18.86 -3.20
C VAL A 124 -8.32 -19.21 -3.76
N PHE A 125 -7.34 -18.35 -3.49
CA PHE A 125 -5.94 -18.61 -3.79
C PHE A 125 -5.26 -19.14 -2.53
N THR A 126 -4.48 -20.21 -2.68
CA THR A 126 -3.79 -20.82 -1.54
C THR A 126 -2.39 -21.29 -1.89
N GLY A 127 -1.56 -21.43 -0.87
CA GLY A 127 -0.22 -21.97 -1.01
C GLY A 127 0.43 -22.17 0.34
N HIS A 128 1.44 -23.03 0.33
CA HIS A 128 2.31 -23.30 1.46
C HIS A 128 3.74 -22.81 1.12
N SER A 129 4.49 -22.34 2.12
CA SER A 129 5.87 -21.88 1.93
C SER A 129 5.98 -20.80 0.83
N SER A 130 6.90 -20.89 -0.13
CA SER A 130 6.96 -19.95 -1.26
C SER A 130 5.74 -20.00 -2.19
N GLY A 131 4.98 -21.10 -2.24
CA GLY A 131 3.71 -21.16 -2.97
C GLY A 131 2.68 -20.18 -2.41
N ALA A 132 2.71 -19.94 -1.09
CA ALA A 132 1.89 -18.91 -0.46
C ALA A 132 2.19 -17.50 -0.98
N ALA A 133 3.45 -17.19 -1.25
CA ALA A 133 3.84 -15.90 -1.79
C ALA A 133 3.22 -15.66 -3.17
N ILE A 134 3.12 -16.71 -3.98
CA ILE A 134 2.46 -16.66 -5.29
C ILE A 134 0.95 -16.50 -5.14
N ALA A 135 0.32 -17.21 -4.18
CA ALA A 135 -1.10 -17.06 -3.87
C ALA A 135 -1.46 -15.62 -3.49
N ILE A 136 -0.61 -14.95 -2.71
CA ILE A 136 -0.77 -13.55 -2.36
C ILE A 136 -0.76 -12.66 -3.60
N LEU A 137 0.22 -12.82 -4.49
CA LEU A 137 0.32 -12.03 -5.72
C LEU A 137 -0.86 -12.29 -6.66
N ALA A 138 -1.28 -13.54 -6.80
CA ALA A 138 -2.47 -13.92 -7.56
C ALA A 138 -3.74 -13.26 -7.02
N THR A 139 -3.86 -13.18 -5.69
CA THR A 139 -5.00 -12.52 -5.05
C THR A 139 -4.99 -11.02 -5.32
N PHE A 140 -3.86 -10.32 -5.15
CA PHE A 140 -3.78 -8.89 -5.48
C PHE A 140 -4.11 -8.65 -6.96
N TRP A 141 -3.57 -9.45 -7.87
CA TRP A 141 -3.88 -9.34 -9.29
C TRP A 141 -5.38 -9.50 -9.57
N ALA A 142 -6.04 -10.49 -8.96
CA ALA A 142 -7.48 -10.69 -9.11
C ALA A 142 -8.29 -9.54 -8.49
N LEU A 143 -7.90 -9.02 -7.32
CA LEU A 143 -8.56 -7.85 -6.71
C LEU A 143 -8.47 -6.62 -7.63
N GLU A 144 -7.32 -6.37 -8.25
CA GLU A 144 -7.12 -5.25 -9.18
C GLU A 144 -7.93 -5.40 -10.48
N GLU A 145 -7.91 -6.60 -11.07
CA GLU A 145 -8.55 -6.89 -12.36
C GLU A 145 -10.09 -6.86 -12.27
N TYR A 146 -10.64 -7.45 -11.22
CA TYR A 146 -12.09 -7.71 -11.13
C TYR A 146 -12.85 -6.76 -10.20
N LEU A 147 -12.20 -6.14 -9.21
CA LEU A 147 -12.88 -5.30 -8.22
C LEU A 147 -12.55 -3.81 -8.33
N ASN A 148 -12.01 -3.38 -9.48
CA ASN A 148 -11.85 -1.95 -9.69
C ASN A 148 -13.23 -1.27 -9.86
N PRO A 149 -13.37 0.02 -9.48
CA PRO A 149 -14.64 0.77 -9.56
C PRO A 149 -15.32 0.81 -10.94
N THR A 150 -14.61 0.44 -12.01
CA THR A 150 -15.15 0.43 -13.39
C THR A 150 -15.83 -0.89 -13.75
N LYS A 151 -15.73 -1.91 -12.88
CA LYS A 151 -16.30 -3.25 -13.08
C LYS A 151 -17.63 -3.43 -12.32
N PRO A 152 -18.42 -4.47 -12.66
CA PRO A 152 -19.66 -4.77 -11.96
C PRO A 152 -19.45 -5.05 -10.45
N GLN A 153 -20.25 -4.41 -9.59
CA GLN A 153 -20.08 -4.48 -8.13
C GLN A 153 -20.55 -5.79 -7.48
N ASN A 154 -21.16 -6.71 -8.24
CA ASN A 154 -21.77 -7.93 -7.70
C ASN A 154 -20.83 -9.15 -7.70
N LEU A 155 -19.54 -8.97 -7.97
CA LEU A 155 -18.57 -10.07 -7.96
C LEU A 155 -18.18 -10.44 -6.51
N LYS A 156 -18.09 -11.74 -6.24
CA LYS A 156 -17.52 -12.22 -4.96
C LYS A 156 -16.04 -11.88 -4.90
N HIS A 157 -15.57 -11.40 -3.76
CA HIS A 157 -14.17 -11.06 -3.57
C HIS A 157 -13.36 -12.35 -3.37
N PRO A 158 -12.20 -12.52 -4.02
CA PRO A 158 -11.34 -13.67 -3.79
C PRO A 158 -10.73 -13.65 -2.38
N PHE A 159 -10.57 -14.82 -1.77
CA PHE A 159 -9.78 -14.97 -0.54
C PHE A 159 -8.36 -15.46 -0.86
N CYS A 160 -7.42 -15.09 0.00
CA CYS A 160 -6.08 -15.66 0.07
C CYS A 160 -5.92 -16.38 1.40
N VAL A 161 -5.67 -17.69 1.37
CA VAL A 161 -5.42 -18.49 2.56
C VAL A 161 -4.05 -19.13 2.45
N THR A 162 -3.12 -18.77 3.31
CA THR A 162 -1.73 -19.23 3.22
C THR A 162 -1.24 -19.92 4.47
N PHE A 163 -0.28 -20.83 4.31
CA PHE A 163 0.30 -21.62 5.40
C PHE A 163 1.82 -21.47 5.38
N GLY A 164 2.42 -21.06 6.51
CA GLY A 164 3.88 -20.92 6.60
C GLY A 164 4.48 -19.97 5.57
N SER A 165 3.72 -18.93 5.17
CA SER A 165 4.16 -17.99 4.13
C SER A 165 5.34 -17.14 4.61
N PRO A 166 6.40 -16.97 3.79
CA PRO A 166 7.36 -15.90 4.02
C PRO A 166 6.70 -14.52 3.83
N LEU A 167 7.29 -13.47 4.40
CA LEU A 167 6.88 -12.09 4.13
C LEU A 167 7.31 -11.67 2.73
N ILE A 168 6.40 -11.13 1.92
CA ILE A 168 6.68 -10.95 0.48
C ILE A 168 6.96 -9.51 0.05
N GLY A 169 6.57 -8.52 0.86
CA GLY A 169 6.59 -7.12 0.45
C GLY A 169 6.71 -6.16 1.63
N ASN A 170 7.01 -4.89 1.35
CA ASN A 170 7.21 -3.89 2.38
C ASN A 170 5.89 -3.38 3.01
N HIS A 171 5.97 -2.39 3.90
CA HIS A 171 4.81 -1.82 4.60
C HIS A 171 3.72 -1.30 3.65
N ILE A 172 4.03 -1.02 2.38
CA ILE A 172 3.05 -0.57 1.38
C ILE A 172 2.02 -1.64 1.06
N PHE A 173 2.34 -2.94 1.18
CA PHE A 173 1.35 -4.01 1.08
C PHE A 173 0.28 -3.86 2.16
N SER A 174 0.70 -3.62 3.40
CA SER A 174 -0.23 -3.38 4.51
C SER A 174 -1.00 -2.07 4.35
N HIS A 175 -0.33 -1.01 3.91
CA HIS A 175 -0.93 0.29 3.68
C HIS A 175 -2.02 0.23 2.60
N SER A 176 -1.67 -0.33 1.44
CA SER A 176 -2.56 -0.42 0.28
C SER A 176 -3.72 -1.37 0.53
N SER A 177 -3.47 -2.56 1.11
CA SER A 177 -4.55 -3.52 1.40
C SER A 177 -5.53 -3.01 2.46
N ARG A 178 -5.10 -2.16 3.41
CA ARG A 178 -6.04 -1.49 4.33
C ARG A 178 -6.81 -0.38 3.61
N ARG A 179 -6.12 0.47 2.85
CA ARG A 179 -6.74 1.56 2.10
C ARG A 179 -7.84 1.09 1.15
N GLU A 180 -7.60 0.01 0.41
CA GLU A 180 -8.59 -0.57 -0.51
C GLU A 180 -9.63 -1.46 0.19
N ASN A 181 -9.55 -1.61 1.52
CA ASN A 181 -10.37 -2.55 2.29
C ASN A 181 -10.27 -4.00 1.76
N TRP A 182 -9.05 -4.46 1.50
CA TRP A 182 -8.74 -5.82 1.07
C TRP A 182 -8.07 -6.66 2.15
N SER A 183 -7.53 -6.03 3.20
CA SER A 183 -6.70 -6.71 4.20
C SER A 183 -7.35 -7.93 4.85
N HIS A 184 -8.67 -7.95 5.05
CA HIS A 184 -9.40 -9.07 5.65
C HIS A 184 -9.58 -10.27 4.72
N TYR A 185 -9.32 -10.14 3.41
CA TYR A 185 -9.31 -11.28 2.48
C TYR A 185 -8.00 -12.07 2.54
N PHE A 186 -6.97 -11.56 3.21
CA PHE A 186 -5.69 -12.23 3.37
C PHE A 186 -5.59 -12.87 4.76
N ILE A 187 -5.53 -14.19 4.80
CA ILE A 187 -5.54 -14.98 6.03
C ILE A 187 -4.29 -15.87 6.04
N HIS A 188 -3.42 -15.65 7.02
CA HIS A 188 -2.11 -16.27 7.12
C HIS A 188 -2.02 -17.15 8.37
N PHE A 189 -1.98 -18.47 8.18
CA PHE A 189 -1.74 -19.43 9.26
C PHE A 189 -0.24 -19.59 9.48
N VAL A 190 0.16 -19.44 10.75
CA VAL A 190 1.57 -19.55 11.16
C VAL A 190 1.66 -20.42 12.41
N LEU A 191 2.43 -21.50 12.35
CA LEU A 191 2.80 -22.25 13.54
C LEU A 191 3.88 -21.50 14.34
N ARG A 192 3.84 -21.65 15.65
CA ARG A 192 4.65 -20.88 16.62
C ARG A 192 6.13 -20.76 16.24
N TYR A 193 6.79 -21.86 15.93
CA TYR A 193 8.24 -21.92 15.69
C TYR A 193 8.63 -21.98 14.21
N ASP A 194 7.68 -22.11 13.28
CA ASP A 194 7.96 -22.26 11.84
C ASP A 194 8.97 -21.22 11.31
N ILE A 195 10.14 -21.63 10.83
CA ILE A 195 11.17 -20.67 10.44
C ILE A 195 10.81 -19.86 9.18
N VAL A 196 9.98 -20.38 8.28
CA VAL A 196 9.78 -19.81 6.92
C VAL A 196 9.18 -18.41 6.90
N PRO A 197 8.14 -18.10 7.71
CA PRO A 197 7.66 -16.73 7.90
C PRO A 197 8.71 -15.70 8.32
N ARG A 198 9.86 -16.15 8.86
CA ARG A 198 10.93 -15.29 9.38
C ARG A 198 12.15 -15.21 8.45
N ILE A 199 12.31 -16.11 7.48
CA ILE A 199 13.53 -16.23 6.66
C ILE A 199 13.94 -14.90 6.03
N LEU A 200 12.99 -14.18 5.43
CA LEU A 200 13.27 -12.93 4.72
C LEU A 200 13.49 -11.72 5.66
N LEU A 201 13.50 -11.93 6.98
CA LEU A 201 14.00 -10.94 7.93
C LEU A 201 15.53 -10.90 7.98
N ALA A 202 16.22 -11.91 7.43
CA ALA A 202 17.67 -11.96 7.31
C ALA A 202 18.15 -11.63 5.89
N PRO A 203 19.24 -10.87 5.74
CA PRO A 203 19.80 -10.57 4.43
C PRO A 203 20.50 -11.81 3.86
N PHE A 204 20.51 -11.92 2.53
CA PHE A 204 21.12 -13.04 1.81
C PHE A 204 22.60 -13.24 2.19
N SER A 205 23.34 -12.16 2.39
CA SER A 205 24.75 -12.20 2.82
C SER A 205 24.98 -12.99 4.10
N SER A 206 23.97 -13.05 4.99
CA SER A 206 24.06 -13.77 6.26
C SER A 206 23.63 -15.25 6.15
N VAL A 207 22.65 -15.57 5.30
CA VAL A 207 22.09 -16.93 5.19
C VAL A 207 22.61 -17.72 4.00
N GLY A 208 23.31 -17.10 3.05
CA GLY A 208 23.61 -17.70 1.74
C GLY A 208 24.35 -19.03 1.79
N GLN A 209 25.21 -19.26 2.80
CA GLN A 209 25.94 -20.52 2.95
C GLN A 209 25.07 -21.71 3.39
N THR A 210 24.03 -21.45 4.17
CA THR A 210 23.14 -22.50 4.73
C THR A 210 21.81 -22.60 3.99
N PHE A 211 21.41 -21.54 3.26
CA PHE A 211 20.08 -21.42 2.66
C PHE A 211 19.73 -22.57 1.71
N SER A 212 20.66 -22.99 0.84
CA SER A 212 20.41 -24.10 -0.09
C SER A 212 20.16 -25.42 0.64
N SER A 213 20.93 -25.71 1.68
CA SER A 213 20.75 -26.92 2.49
C SER A 213 19.42 -26.88 3.24
N ILE A 214 19.01 -25.71 3.72
CA ILE A 214 17.74 -25.54 4.42
C ILE A 214 16.55 -25.72 3.48
N LEU A 215 16.60 -25.19 2.27
CA LEU A 215 15.53 -25.43 1.29
C LEU A 215 15.40 -26.91 0.92
N GLN A 216 16.51 -27.65 0.81
CA GLN A 216 16.47 -29.11 0.64
C GLN A 216 15.86 -29.82 1.87
N ILE A 217 16.17 -29.37 3.08
CA ILE A 217 15.61 -29.92 4.32
C ILE A 217 14.10 -29.66 4.45
N LEU A 218 13.64 -28.51 3.94
CA LEU A 218 12.22 -28.13 3.93
C LEU A 218 11.44 -28.75 2.77
N ASP A 219 12.11 -29.37 1.80
CA ASP A 219 11.46 -30.07 0.70
C ASP A 219 10.91 -31.43 1.18
N PRO A 220 9.57 -31.64 1.20
CA PRO A 220 8.98 -32.90 1.62
C PRO A 220 9.37 -34.09 0.74
N ASN A 221 9.81 -33.85 -0.51
CA ASN A 221 10.26 -34.90 -1.42
C ASN A 221 11.72 -35.32 -1.20
N PHE A 222 12.47 -34.60 -0.35
CA PHE A 222 13.89 -34.85 -0.17
C PHE A 222 14.14 -35.89 0.93
N GLU A 223 14.44 -37.11 0.52
CA GLU A 223 14.85 -38.19 1.43
C GLU A 223 16.19 -37.84 2.09
N THR A 224 16.17 -37.67 3.41
CA THR A 224 17.38 -37.41 4.20
C THR A 224 17.43 -38.29 5.43
N SER A 225 18.64 -38.73 5.79
CA SER A 225 18.88 -39.34 7.09
C SER A 225 18.64 -38.30 8.18
N THR A 226 17.68 -38.57 9.06
CA THR A 226 17.37 -37.73 10.23
C THR A 226 18.47 -37.76 11.29
N GLN A 227 19.46 -38.65 11.17
CA GLN A 227 20.51 -38.87 12.17
C GLN A 227 21.87 -38.23 11.82
N ASP A 228 21.96 -37.40 10.77
CA ASP A 228 23.22 -36.72 10.42
C ASP A 228 23.50 -35.53 11.36
N PRO A 229 24.58 -35.55 12.18
CA PRO A 229 24.94 -34.41 13.04
C PRO A 229 25.21 -33.11 12.27
N THR A 230 25.64 -33.23 11.01
CA THR A 230 25.87 -32.08 10.12
C THR A 230 24.57 -31.32 9.85
N ARG A 231 23.45 -32.05 9.71
CA ARG A 231 22.12 -31.48 9.48
C ARG A 231 21.71 -30.59 10.66
N ASN A 232 21.81 -31.09 11.89
CA ASN A 232 21.44 -30.33 13.09
C ASN A 232 22.28 -29.06 13.25
N CYS A 233 23.57 -29.14 12.93
CA CYS A 233 24.46 -27.98 12.93
C CYS A 233 24.01 -26.91 11.94
N VAL A 234 23.71 -27.30 10.69
CA VAL A 234 23.23 -26.38 9.63
C VAL A 234 21.89 -25.73 10.02
N ILE A 235 20.95 -26.52 10.54
CA ILE A 235 19.64 -26.04 11.02
C ILE A 235 19.82 -25.01 12.14
N SER A 236 20.65 -25.34 13.14
CA SER A 236 20.92 -24.45 14.28
C SER A 236 21.60 -23.15 13.86
N GLN A 237 22.59 -23.23 12.95
CA GLN A 237 23.28 -22.06 12.40
C GLN A 237 22.30 -21.16 11.64
N PHE A 238 21.51 -21.72 10.73
CA PHE A 238 20.53 -20.97 9.96
C PHE A 238 19.49 -20.30 10.86
N TYR A 239 18.92 -21.06 11.81
CA TYR A 239 17.94 -20.56 12.76
C TYR A 239 18.49 -19.39 13.58
N SER A 240 19.69 -19.56 14.15
CA SER A 240 20.36 -18.53 14.93
C SER A 240 20.59 -17.24 14.12
N THR A 241 21.05 -17.37 12.86
CA THR A 241 21.24 -16.24 11.96
C THR A 241 19.92 -15.53 11.64
N VAL A 242 18.88 -16.27 11.28
CA VAL A 242 17.55 -15.71 10.96
C VAL A 242 16.97 -14.99 12.16
N MET A 243 16.99 -15.62 13.33
CA MET A 243 16.39 -15.05 14.54
C MET A 243 17.19 -13.88 15.11
N THR A 244 18.51 -13.84 14.92
CA THR A 244 19.34 -12.66 15.27
C THR A 244 18.98 -11.45 14.40
N ASN A 245 18.78 -11.65 13.10
CA ASN A 245 18.34 -10.59 12.20
C ASN A 245 16.89 -10.16 12.50
N ALA A 246 15.99 -11.12 12.75
CA ALA A 246 14.63 -10.85 13.19
C ALA A 246 14.61 -10.01 14.47
N ALA A 247 15.46 -10.31 15.46
CA ALA A 247 15.60 -9.52 16.69
C ALA A 247 15.99 -8.06 16.40
N THR A 248 16.90 -7.85 15.46
CA THR A 248 17.34 -6.51 15.04
C THR A 248 16.20 -5.75 14.36
N VAL A 249 15.51 -6.36 13.41
CA VAL A 249 14.37 -5.76 12.70
C VAL A 249 13.23 -5.41 13.65
N THR A 250 12.86 -6.33 14.56
CA THR A 250 11.76 -6.10 15.51
C THR A 250 12.12 -5.11 16.60
N SER A 251 13.38 -5.09 17.08
CA SER A 251 13.87 -4.08 18.02
C SER A 251 13.87 -2.69 17.40
N HIS A 252 14.29 -2.59 16.13
CA HIS A 252 14.22 -1.33 15.38
C HIS A 252 12.77 -0.85 15.24
N ALA A 253 11.88 -1.74 14.78
CA ALA A 253 10.46 -1.44 14.67
C ALA A 253 9.85 -1.03 16.02
N ALA A 254 10.17 -1.74 17.12
CA ALA A 254 9.69 -1.41 18.45
C ALA A 254 10.16 -0.01 18.91
N GLY A 255 11.37 0.40 18.55
CA GLY A 255 11.87 1.76 18.80
C GLY A 255 11.00 2.84 18.14
N ILE A 256 10.60 2.63 16.88
CA ILE A 256 9.67 3.50 16.16
C ILE A 256 8.28 3.49 16.82
N LEU A 257 7.75 2.30 17.14
CA LEU A 257 6.45 2.15 17.80
C LEU A 257 6.38 2.92 19.12
N MET A 258 7.44 2.86 19.93
CA MET A 258 7.53 3.59 21.20
C MET A 258 7.77 5.09 21.03
N GLY A 259 7.98 5.60 19.81
CA GLY A 259 8.26 7.01 19.55
C GLY A 259 9.64 7.45 20.02
N SER A 260 10.61 6.53 20.04
CA SER A 260 11.97 6.86 20.43
C SER A 260 12.58 7.84 19.43
N THR A 261 12.96 9.03 19.90
CA THR A 261 13.72 10.03 19.10
C THR A 261 15.22 9.77 19.16
N ASN A 262 15.64 8.54 19.47
CA ASN A 262 17.04 8.21 19.64
C ASN A 262 17.72 8.19 18.27
N MET A 263 18.57 9.18 18.00
CA MET A 263 19.39 9.29 16.78
C MET A 263 20.20 8.01 16.50
N LEU A 264 20.53 7.23 17.54
CA LEU A 264 21.19 5.93 17.37
C LEU A 264 20.36 4.95 16.54
N LEU A 265 19.03 5.00 16.65
CA LEU A 265 18.14 4.10 15.91
C LEU A 265 18.24 4.34 14.40
N GLU A 266 18.21 5.61 13.97
CA GLU A 266 18.43 6.01 12.57
C GLU A 266 19.87 5.78 12.12
N THR A 267 20.83 5.93 13.05
CA THR A 267 22.24 5.68 12.74
C THR A 267 22.48 4.20 12.43
N VAL A 268 21.83 3.29 13.16
CA VAL A 268 21.95 1.83 12.93
C VAL A 268 21.50 1.45 11.53
N THR A 269 20.46 2.07 10.97
CA THR A 269 20.01 1.76 9.60
C THR A 269 21.01 2.16 8.51
N ASN A 270 21.99 3.00 8.84
CA ASN A 270 23.08 3.35 7.91
C ASN A 270 24.18 2.28 7.85
N PHE A 271 24.24 1.37 8.83
CA PHE A 271 25.29 0.35 8.94
C PHE A 271 24.75 -1.08 8.86
N VAL A 272 23.45 -1.26 9.09
CA VAL A 272 22.79 -2.57 9.10
C VAL A 272 21.65 -2.55 8.10
N ASP A 273 21.74 -3.44 7.10
CA ASP A 273 20.64 -3.71 6.18
C ASP A 273 19.49 -4.34 6.97
N LEU A 274 18.39 -3.60 7.13
CA LEU A 274 17.17 -4.10 7.76
C LEU A 274 16.20 -4.58 6.68
N SER A 275 15.58 -5.74 6.93
CA SER A 275 14.60 -6.29 6.00
C SER A 275 13.49 -5.27 5.72
N PRO A 276 13.15 -5.01 4.44
CA PRO A 276 12.03 -4.15 4.09
C PRO A 276 10.69 -4.85 4.31
N TYR A 277 10.67 -6.18 4.38
CA TYR A 277 9.44 -6.97 4.34
C TYR A 277 8.61 -6.86 5.63
N ARG A 278 7.29 -6.72 5.49
CA ARG A 278 6.36 -6.52 6.60
C ARG A 278 5.12 -7.40 6.44
N PRO A 279 4.53 -7.87 7.55
CA PRO A 279 3.26 -8.58 7.51
C PRO A 279 2.11 -7.65 7.12
N PHE A 280 1.03 -8.24 6.63
CA PHE A 280 -0.25 -7.57 6.36
C PHE A 280 -1.39 -8.59 6.41
N GLY A 281 -2.63 -8.12 6.48
CA GLY A 281 -3.80 -8.99 6.59
C GLY A 281 -3.98 -9.62 7.98
N THR A 282 -4.73 -10.71 8.04
CA THR A 282 -5.09 -11.40 9.29
C THR A 282 -4.17 -12.58 9.52
N TYR A 283 -3.40 -12.57 10.60
CA TYR A 283 -2.58 -13.71 10.99
C TYR A 283 -3.30 -14.56 12.04
N VAL A 284 -3.22 -15.87 11.88
CA VAL A 284 -3.70 -16.87 12.83
C VAL A 284 -2.49 -17.67 13.31
N PHE A 285 -2.03 -17.35 14.52
CA PHE A 285 -0.93 -18.07 15.16
C PHE A 285 -1.47 -19.32 15.85
N CYS A 286 -0.88 -20.47 15.55
CA CYS A 286 -1.19 -21.73 16.23
C CYS A 286 -0.09 -22.01 17.24
N ASN A 287 -0.45 -22.14 18.52
CA ASN A 287 0.53 -22.28 19.60
C ASN A 287 1.04 -23.72 19.82
N GLY A 288 0.51 -24.71 19.08
CA GLY A 288 0.84 -26.14 19.20
C GLY A 288 0.04 -26.89 20.28
N ASN A 289 -0.85 -26.21 21.01
CA ASN A 289 -1.75 -26.82 22.00
C ASN A 289 -3.22 -26.73 21.54
N GLY A 290 -3.43 -26.65 20.23
CA GLY A 290 -4.76 -26.52 19.60
C GLY A 290 -5.44 -25.15 19.73
N GLN A 291 -4.79 -24.15 20.33
CA GLN A 291 -5.34 -22.79 20.42
C GLN A 291 -4.90 -21.93 19.21
N LEU A 292 -5.85 -21.18 18.68
CA LEU A 292 -5.70 -20.28 17.53
C LEU A 292 -5.77 -18.82 17.98
N ILE A 293 -4.74 -18.04 17.66
CA ILE A 293 -4.60 -16.67 18.15
C ILE A 293 -4.61 -15.71 16.95
N VAL A 294 -5.68 -14.94 16.83
CA VAL A 294 -5.96 -14.09 15.67
C VAL A 294 -5.46 -12.67 15.92
N VAL A 295 -4.64 -12.15 14.99
CA VAL A 295 -4.01 -10.83 15.08
C VAL A 295 -4.13 -10.11 13.74
N LYS A 296 -4.74 -8.92 13.76
CA LYS A 296 -4.96 -8.08 12.56
C LYS A 296 -3.98 -6.91 12.46
N ASN A 297 -3.33 -6.53 13.56
CA ASN A 297 -2.37 -5.44 13.58
C ASN A 297 -1.01 -5.90 13.04
N SER A 298 -0.64 -5.45 11.84
CA SER A 298 0.62 -5.81 11.17
C SER A 298 1.87 -5.56 12.03
N ASP A 299 1.94 -4.44 12.74
CA ASP A 299 3.09 -4.12 13.59
C ASP A 299 3.19 -5.10 14.77
N ALA A 300 2.05 -5.51 15.34
CA ALA A 300 1.99 -6.54 16.38
C ALA A 300 2.41 -7.92 15.84
N VAL A 301 1.96 -8.29 14.64
CA VAL A 301 2.36 -9.54 13.96
C VAL A 301 3.88 -9.59 13.78
N LEU A 302 4.51 -8.49 13.35
CA LEU A 302 5.96 -8.44 13.19
C LEU A 302 6.68 -8.74 14.50
N GLN A 303 6.20 -8.19 15.63
CA GLN A 303 6.74 -8.47 16.95
C GLN A 303 6.53 -9.95 17.35
N LEU A 304 5.37 -10.52 17.04
CA LEU A 304 5.06 -11.93 17.31
C LEU A 304 5.96 -12.88 16.52
N LEU A 305 6.25 -12.60 15.25
CA LEU A 305 7.15 -13.43 14.44
C LEU A 305 8.51 -13.62 15.11
N PHE A 306 9.03 -12.60 15.80
CA PHE A 306 10.25 -12.76 16.60
C PHE A 306 9.98 -13.39 17.98
N HIS A 307 9.12 -12.76 18.79
CA HIS A 307 9.02 -13.08 20.21
C HIS A 307 8.43 -14.45 20.52
N THR A 308 7.62 -15.02 19.64
CA THR A 308 7.05 -16.37 19.82
C THR A 308 8.06 -17.51 19.62
N ALA A 309 9.13 -17.21 18.88
CA ALA A 309 10.19 -18.14 18.49
C ALA A 309 11.56 -17.78 19.09
N GLN A 310 11.64 -16.76 19.94
CA GLN A 310 12.89 -16.42 20.63
C GLN A 310 13.27 -17.55 21.61
N LEU A 311 14.58 -17.80 21.76
CA LEU A 311 15.09 -18.79 22.69
C LEU A 311 15.03 -18.27 24.13
N SER A 312 14.64 -19.11 25.08
CA SER A 312 14.70 -18.79 26.51
C SER A 312 16.14 -18.88 27.04
N ASN A 313 16.89 -19.84 26.52
CA ASN A 313 18.31 -20.04 26.79
C ASN A 313 19.01 -20.64 25.55
N PHE A 314 20.34 -20.53 25.50
CA PHE A 314 21.11 -21.06 24.37
C PHE A 314 21.15 -22.59 24.29
N ALA A 315 20.82 -23.31 25.38
CA ALA A 315 20.83 -24.78 25.39
C ALA A 315 19.65 -25.37 24.58
N GLU A 316 18.55 -24.63 24.44
CA GLU A 316 17.38 -25.01 23.64
C GLU A 316 17.57 -24.82 22.12
N LEU A 317 18.69 -24.22 21.67
CA LEU A 317 18.88 -23.85 20.26
C LEU A 317 18.66 -25.03 19.30
N GLU A 318 19.28 -26.18 19.56
CA GLU A 318 19.17 -27.34 18.68
C GLU A 318 17.74 -27.88 18.61
N GLU A 319 17.07 -27.99 19.77
CA GLU A 319 15.69 -28.48 19.85
C GLU A 319 14.72 -27.54 19.13
N VAL A 320 14.77 -26.24 19.44
CA VAL A 320 13.87 -25.24 18.84
C VAL A 320 14.13 -25.09 17.35
N ALA A 321 15.41 -25.11 16.93
CA ALA A 321 15.75 -25.01 15.52
C ALA A 321 15.24 -26.24 14.74
N ASN A 322 15.37 -27.45 15.28
CA ASN A 322 14.77 -28.64 14.67
C ASN A 322 13.23 -28.57 14.64
N ASN A 323 12.61 -28.14 15.74
CA ASN A 323 11.16 -27.96 15.82
C ASN A 323 10.65 -26.94 14.79
N SER A 324 11.43 -25.89 14.50
CA SER A 324 11.08 -24.91 13.47
C SER A 324 10.92 -25.50 12.07
N ILE A 325 11.71 -26.52 11.74
CA ILE A 325 11.63 -27.26 10.49
C ILE A 325 10.44 -28.22 10.53
N LEU A 326 10.29 -28.98 11.62
CA LEU A 326 9.20 -29.94 11.79
C LEU A 326 7.82 -29.28 11.71
N GLN A 327 7.66 -28.12 12.35
CA GLN A 327 6.42 -27.35 12.26
C GLN A 327 6.13 -26.91 10.83
N HIS A 328 7.12 -26.40 10.09
CA HIS A 328 6.89 -26.05 8.69
C HIS A 328 6.36 -27.23 7.85
N LEU A 329 6.77 -28.44 8.18
CA LEU A 329 6.37 -29.66 7.47
C LEU A 329 5.04 -30.27 7.97
N ASN A 330 4.47 -29.79 9.08
CA ASN A 330 3.34 -30.46 9.77
C ASN A 330 2.05 -29.64 9.86
N TYR A 331 1.86 -28.62 9.00
CA TYR A 331 0.65 -27.75 9.06
C TYR A 331 -0.67 -28.52 9.00
N VAL A 332 -0.77 -29.56 8.16
CA VAL A 332 -2.04 -30.28 7.95
C VAL A 332 -2.53 -30.93 9.25
N ALA A 333 -1.66 -31.63 9.97
CA ALA A 333 -2.03 -32.29 11.22
C ALA A 333 -2.31 -31.28 12.34
N GLU A 334 -1.42 -30.30 12.51
CA GLU A 334 -1.53 -29.26 13.56
C GLU A 334 -2.80 -28.41 13.41
N LEU A 335 -3.16 -28.04 12.18
CA LEU A 335 -4.37 -27.27 11.91
C LEU A 335 -5.63 -28.11 12.05
N GLN A 336 -5.61 -29.38 11.64
CA GLN A 336 -6.76 -30.27 11.85
C GLN A 336 -7.09 -30.39 13.34
N GLU A 337 -6.07 -30.56 14.19
CA GLU A 337 -6.24 -30.58 15.65
C GLU A 337 -6.74 -29.23 16.19
N SER A 338 -6.08 -28.13 15.82
CA SER A 338 -6.41 -26.79 16.33
C SER A 338 -7.81 -26.31 15.92
N LEU A 339 -8.22 -26.55 14.67
CA LEU A 339 -9.56 -26.21 14.19
C LEU A 339 -10.64 -27.10 14.83
N GLY A 340 -10.31 -28.35 15.15
CA GLY A 340 -11.22 -29.25 15.87
C GLY A 340 -11.50 -28.83 17.32
N MET A 341 -10.51 -28.23 17.99
CA MET A 341 -10.66 -27.74 19.37
C MET A 341 -11.48 -26.45 19.49
N GLN A 342 -11.60 -25.67 18.39
CA GLN A 342 -12.33 -24.39 18.34
C GLN A 342 -11.95 -23.39 19.44
N ASN A 343 -10.72 -23.48 19.97
CA ASN A 343 -10.21 -22.56 20.99
C ASN A 343 -9.57 -21.35 20.31
N VAL A 344 -10.36 -20.31 20.03
CA VAL A 344 -9.94 -19.13 19.28
C VAL A 344 -9.89 -17.90 20.17
N VAL A 345 -8.76 -17.19 20.16
CA VAL A 345 -8.55 -15.94 20.91
C VAL A 345 -8.20 -14.81 19.95
N TYR A 346 -9.00 -13.75 19.96
CA TYR A 346 -8.78 -12.56 19.15
C TYR A 346 -8.01 -11.49 19.95
N LEU A 347 -6.84 -11.10 19.46
CA LEU A 347 -6.04 -10.02 20.07
C LEU A 347 -6.44 -8.65 19.48
N GLU A 348 -7.64 -8.19 19.84
CA GLU A 348 -8.18 -6.89 19.37
C GLU A 348 -7.76 -5.72 20.28
N GLN A 349 -7.87 -5.88 21.60
CA GLN A 349 -7.57 -4.85 22.60
C GLN A 349 -6.10 -4.90 23.03
N LEU A 350 -5.21 -4.72 22.06
CA LEU A 350 -3.76 -4.86 22.25
C LEU A 350 -3.19 -3.87 23.30
N GLU A 351 -3.83 -2.73 23.51
CA GLU A 351 -3.45 -1.71 24.50
C GLU A 351 -3.69 -2.14 25.96
N GLN A 352 -4.58 -3.11 26.19
CA GLN A 352 -4.96 -3.61 27.52
C GLN A 352 -4.31 -4.95 27.89
N LEU A 353 -3.45 -5.52 27.03
CA LEU A 353 -2.90 -6.87 27.23
C LEU A 353 -2.19 -7.04 28.58
N PRO A 354 -2.48 -8.07 29.38
CA PRO A 354 -1.85 -8.25 30.69
C PRO A 354 -0.33 -8.41 30.57
N LEU A 355 0.45 -7.67 31.38
CA LEU A 355 1.92 -7.68 31.29
C LEU A 355 2.58 -8.86 32.02
N SER A 356 1.86 -9.51 32.94
CA SER A 356 2.25 -10.72 33.66
C SER A 356 1.06 -11.68 33.73
N ALA A 357 1.32 -12.96 34.04
CA ALA A 357 0.28 -13.95 34.28
C ALA A 357 -0.48 -13.68 35.60
N ASP A 358 0.13 -12.96 36.54
CA ASP A 358 -0.39 -12.73 37.88
C ASP A 358 -1.71 -11.93 37.86
N GLY A 359 -2.83 -12.62 38.08
CA GLY A 359 -4.10 -12.01 38.49
C GLY A 359 -5.17 -11.83 37.41
N SER A 360 -4.93 -12.19 36.15
CA SER A 360 -5.98 -12.22 35.12
C SER A 360 -6.20 -13.62 34.57
N ASN A 361 -7.27 -14.30 34.99
CA ASN A 361 -7.76 -15.56 34.40
C ASN A 361 -8.46 -15.31 33.05
N SER A 362 -7.90 -14.45 32.17
CA SER A 362 -8.49 -14.19 30.86
C SER A 362 -7.91 -15.14 29.81
N ASP A 363 -8.74 -15.56 28.84
CA ASP A 363 -8.30 -16.38 27.70
C ASP A 363 -7.13 -15.74 26.95
N VAL A 364 -7.08 -14.40 26.95
CA VAL A 364 -5.97 -13.60 26.41
C VAL A 364 -4.68 -13.84 27.17
N ALA A 365 -4.68 -13.84 28.51
CA ALA A 365 -3.46 -14.10 29.29
C ALA A 365 -2.91 -15.49 28.98
N THR A 366 -3.78 -16.51 28.99
CA THR A 366 -3.42 -17.89 28.64
C THR A 366 -2.89 -18.01 27.21
N ALA A 367 -3.47 -17.29 26.25
CA ALA A 367 -2.97 -17.25 24.87
C ALA A 367 -1.57 -16.63 24.76
N LEU A 368 -1.32 -15.52 25.45
CA LEU A 368 -0.01 -14.88 25.47
C LEU A 368 1.05 -15.76 26.15
N ASP A 369 0.68 -16.45 27.24
CA ASP A 369 1.53 -17.43 27.92
C ASP A 369 1.82 -18.64 27.03
N GLY A 370 0.79 -19.16 26.34
CA GLY A 370 0.92 -20.26 25.38
C GLY A 370 1.83 -19.95 24.19
N LEU A 371 1.94 -18.68 23.80
CA LEU A 371 2.93 -18.20 22.82
C LEU A 371 4.32 -17.94 23.41
N GLY A 372 4.51 -18.06 24.72
CA GLY A 372 5.78 -17.81 25.41
C GLY A 372 6.18 -16.33 25.44
N LEU A 373 5.21 -15.41 25.46
CA LEU A 373 5.49 -13.97 25.37
C LEU A 373 5.93 -13.38 26.70
N SER A 374 7.18 -12.88 26.72
CA SER A 374 7.74 -12.13 27.85
C SER A 374 7.02 -10.79 28.07
N PRO A 375 7.13 -10.18 29.27
CA PRO A 375 6.57 -8.86 29.53
C PRO A 375 7.02 -7.80 28.51
N ARG A 376 8.27 -7.89 28.05
CA ARG A 376 8.81 -7.02 26.99
C ARG A 376 8.08 -7.20 25.67
N ALA A 377 7.83 -8.45 25.26
CA ALA A 377 7.08 -8.73 24.03
C ALA A 377 5.66 -8.13 24.10
N ARG A 378 4.98 -8.29 25.25
CA ARG A 378 3.63 -7.74 25.46
C ARG A 378 3.62 -6.21 25.44
N LEU A 379 4.66 -5.54 25.94
CA LEU A 379 4.84 -4.10 25.80
C LEU A 379 5.00 -3.68 24.33
N CYS A 380 5.71 -4.45 23.52
CA CYS A 380 5.82 -4.18 22.08
C CYS A 380 4.47 -4.31 21.36
N LEU A 381 3.63 -5.28 21.75
CA LEU A 381 2.25 -5.40 21.23
C LEU A 381 1.38 -4.20 21.63
N ARG A 382 1.45 -3.76 22.89
CA ARG A 382 0.78 -2.52 23.34
C ARG A 382 1.28 -1.29 22.56
N ALA A 383 2.58 -1.21 22.27
CA ALA A 383 3.14 -0.10 21.49
C ALA A 383 2.61 -0.07 20.05
N ALA A 384 2.40 -1.24 19.42
CA ALA A 384 1.76 -1.34 18.12
C ALA A 384 0.31 -0.82 18.15
N ALA A 385 -0.44 -1.13 19.21
CA ALA A 385 -1.78 -0.57 19.45
C ALA A 385 -1.75 0.95 19.59
N ASN A 386 -0.82 1.47 20.41
CA ASN A 386 -0.66 2.90 20.65
C ASN A 386 -0.30 3.68 19.38
N LEU A 387 0.45 3.08 18.44
CA LEU A 387 0.67 3.70 17.13
C LEU A 387 -0.64 3.84 16.35
N ALA A 388 -1.46 2.78 16.29
CA ALA A 388 -2.76 2.83 15.63
C ALA A 388 -3.69 3.89 16.26
N THR A 389 -3.74 3.96 17.60
CA THR A 389 -4.51 5.01 18.32
C THR A 389 -4.01 6.42 17.99
N ARG A 390 -2.69 6.64 17.97
CA ARG A 390 -2.12 7.95 17.59
C ARG A 390 -2.48 8.36 16.15
N LYS A 391 -2.59 7.40 15.22
CA LYS A 391 -3.06 7.66 13.86
C LYS A 391 -4.50 8.16 13.86
N LEU A 392 -5.38 7.50 14.63
CA LEU A 392 -6.78 7.93 14.79
C LEU A 392 -6.89 9.32 15.43
N ASP A 393 -6.14 9.58 16.52
CA ASP A 393 -6.12 10.90 17.17
C ASP A 393 -5.65 12.01 16.22
N ASN A 394 -4.66 11.72 15.36
CA ASN A 394 -4.19 12.64 14.34
C ASN A 394 -5.27 12.91 13.29
N GLU A 395 -6.00 11.88 12.86
CA GLU A 395 -7.12 12.03 11.94
C GLU A 395 -8.22 12.90 12.55
N ASP A 396 -8.59 12.68 13.81
CA ASP A 396 -9.62 13.45 14.49
C ASP A 396 -9.25 14.94 14.62
N LYS A 397 -7.99 15.23 14.92
CA LYS A 397 -7.47 16.62 14.90
C LYS A 397 -7.56 17.26 13.52
N ILE A 398 -7.37 16.49 12.45
CA ILE A 398 -7.52 16.97 11.07
C ILE A 398 -9.00 17.14 10.71
N LYS A 399 -9.88 16.22 11.12
CA LYS A 399 -11.34 16.31 10.93
C LYS A 399 -11.90 17.58 11.58
N GLN A 400 -11.40 17.98 12.76
CA GLN A 400 -11.78 19.24 13.40
C GLN A 400 -11.44 20.47 12.54
N LYS A 401 -10.36 20.42 11.74
CA LYS A 401 -9.98 21.49 10.81
C LYS A 401 -10.85 21.54 9.54
N LYS A 402 -11.67 20.53 9.27
CA LYS A 402 -12.56 20.48 8.09
C LYS A 402 -13.52 21.68 8.05
N VAL A 403 -14.11 22.06 9.18
CA VAL A 403 -15.01 23.22 9.28
C VAL A 403 -14.29 24.51 8.87
N PHE A 404 -13.05 24.67 9.32
CA PHE A 404 -12.20 25.80 8.95
C PHE A 404 -11.91 25.81 7.44
N ILE A 405 -11.53 24.66 6.87
CA ILE A 405 -11.26 24.52 5.43
C ILE A 405 -12.50 24.94 4.61
N GLU A 406 -13.67 24.39 4.93
CA GLU A 406 -14.92 24.67 4.21
C GLU A 406 -15.31 26.16 4.30
N GLN A 407 -15.18 26.76 5.48
CA GLN A 407 -15.48 28.18 5.67
C GLN A 407 -14.54 29.08 4.83
N LYS A 408 -13.24 28.80 4.86
CA LYS A 408 -12.24 29.56 4.07
C LYS A 408 -12.42 29.37 2.56
N MET A 409 -12.79 28.16 2.13
CA MET A 409 -13.14 27.91 0.73
C MET A 409 -14.41 28.66 0.31
N LYS A 410 -15.41 28.80 1.19
CA LYS A 410 -16.60 29.63 0.94
C LYS A 410 -16.23 31.11 0.74
N ASP A 411 -15.27 31.62 1.50
CA ASP A 411 -14.80 33.00 1.34
C ASP A 411 -14.08 33.21 0.00
N LEU A 412 -13.28 32.23 -0.45
CA LEU A 412 -12.66 32.26 -1.78
C LEU A 412 -13.66 32.13 -2.94
N LYS A 413 -14.77 31.39 -2.75
CA LYS A 413 -15.86 31.34 -3.74
C LYS A 413 -16.53 32.71 -3.91
N LYS A 414 -16.79 33.43 -2.81
CA LYS A 414 -17.30 34.82 -2.88
C LYS A 414 -16.31 35.76 -3.59
N TYR A 415 -15.01 35.54 -3.35
CA TYR A 415 -13.97 36.31 -4.04
C TYR A 415 -13.94 36.03 -5.55
N ARG A 416 -14.16 34.77 -5.98
CA ARG A 416 -14.36 34.40 -7.38
C ARG A 416 -15.57 35.11 -7.99
N GLU A 417 -16.73 35.01 -7.35
CA GLU A 417 -17.97 35.66 -7.81
C GLU A 417 -17.77 37.17 -8.01
N MET A 418 -17.07 37.84 -7.10
CA MET A 418 -16.78 39.28 -7.20
C MET A 418 -16.01 39.66 -8.48
N TRP A 419 -15.07 38.82 -8.93
CA TRP A 419 -14.31 39.06 -10.16
C TRP A 419 -15.08 38.69 -11.42
N GLU A 420 -15.87 37.62 -11.36
CA GLU A 420 -16.81 37.25 -12.42
C GLU A 420 -17.78 38.40 -12.74
N HIS A 421 -18.34 39.07 -11.72
CA HIS A 421 -19.21 40.25 -11.90
C HIS A 421 -18.51 41.45 -12.56
N GLN A 422 -17.18 41.48 -12.57
CA GLN A 422 -16.38 42.52 -13.20
C GLN A 422 -15.84 42.12 -14.57
N ASN A 423 -16.28 40.96 -15.10
CA ASN A 423 -15.75 40.36 -16.34
C ASN A 423 -14.22 40.16 -16.32
N VAL A 424 -13.65 39.90 -15.15
CA VAL A 424 -12.24 39.55 -14.97
C VAL A 424 -12.17 38.11 -14.43
N GLY A 425 -11.25 37.31 -14.97
CA GLY A 425 -11.03 35.95 -14.46
C GLY A 425 -10.55 35.95 -13.01
N PHE A 426 -10.95 34.95 -12.23
CA PHE A 426 -10.53 34.76 -10.84
C PHE A 426 -9.00 34.71 -10.69
N TYR A 427 -8.34 34.04 -11.63
CA TYR A 427 -6.89 33.98 -11.74
C TYR A 427 -6.28 35.38 -11.92
N ASP A 428 -6.81 36.15 -12.87
CA ASP A 428 -6.29 37.44 -13.28
C ASP A 428 -6.45 38.52 -12.22
N GLY A 429 -7.64 38.59 -11.61
CA GLY A 429 -7.90 39.52 -10.52
C GLY A 429 -6.92 39.34 -9.36
N PHE A 430 -6.65 38.08 -9.00
CA PHE A 430 -5.68 37.76 -7.95
C PHE A 430 -4.24 38.07 -8.36
N ARG A 431 -3.88 37.79 -9.62
CA ARG A 431 -2.55 38.04 -10.17
C ARG A 431 -2.24 39.54 -10.19
N GLU A 432 -3.19 40.37 -10.60
CA GLU A 432 -3.02 41.83 -10.62
C GLU A 432 -2.89 42.42 -9.21
N HIS A 433 -3.64 41.87 -8.25
CA HIS A 433 -3.53 42.18 -6.81
C HIS A 433 -3.64 43.67 -6.46
N LYS A 434 -4.68 44.33 -7.00
CA LYS A 434 -4.88 45.80 -6.88
C LYS A 434 -5.84 46.19 -5.75
N LYS A 435 -6.65 45.25 -5.24
CA LYS A 435 -7.75 45.51 -4.31
C LYS A 435 -7.46 44.94 -2.92
N LYS A 436 -8.12 45.51 -1.91
CA LYS A 436 -8.07 45.03 -0.53
C LYS A 436 -8.57 43.59 -0.41
N GLU A 437 -9.53 43.22 -1.25
CA GLU A 437 -10.09 41.88 -1.36
C GLU A 437 -9.06 40.87 -1.85
N ASP A 438 -8.14 41.26 -2.73
CA ASP A 438 -7.06 40.40 -3.21
C ASP A 438 -6.08 40.07 -2.08
N PHE A 439 -5.77 41.07 -1.24
CA PHE A 439 -4.96 40.87 -0.05
C PHE A 439 -5.62 39.88 0.92
N LYS A 440 -6.93 40.02 1.17
CA LYS A 440 -7.69 39.08 2.02
C LYS A 440 -7.69 37.66 1.43
N ALA A 441 -7.96 37.53 0.13
CA ALA A 441 -7.91 36.24 -0.55
C ALA A 441 -6.52 35.60 -0.44
N ASN A 442 -5.45 36.40 -0.50
CA ASN A 442 -4.08 35.90 -0.34
C ASN A 442 -3.78 35.43 1.09
N VAL A 443 -4.32 36.11 2.11
CA VAL A 443 -4.26 35.62 3.50
C VAL A 443 -4.99 34.29 3.64
N THR A 444 -6.22 34.20 3.11
CA THR A 444 -7.00 32.96 3.10
C THR A 444 -6.27 31.82 2.39
N ARG A 445 -5.60 32.11 1.27
CA ARG A 445 -4.76 31.16 0.55
C ARG A 445 -3.62 30.62 1.43
N LEU A 446 -2.92 31.48 2.17
CA LEU A 446 -1.84 31.06 3.06
C LEU A 446 -2.35 30.23 4.26
N GLU A 447 -3.47 30.61 4.84
CA GLU A 447 -4.12 29.86 5.93
C GLU A 447 -4.51 28.44 5.48
N LEU A 448 -5.17 28.33 4.33
CA LEU A 448 -5.52 27.03 3.75
C LEU A 448 -4.28 26.20 3.39
N ALA A 449 -3.26 26.82 2.79
CA ALA A 449 -2.01 26.13 2.47
C ALA A 449 -1.35 25.54 3.72
N SER A 450 -1.31 26.28 4.83
CA SER A 450 -0.74 25.80 6.09
C SER A 450 -1.46 24.56 6.63
N VAL A 451 -2.79 24.52 6.56
CA VAL A 451 -3.56 23.36 7.02
C VAL A 451 -3.29 22.16 6.12
N TRP A 452 -3.32 22.33 4.79
CA TRP A 452 -3.07 21.23 3.87
C TRP A 452 -1.63 20.71 3.93
N ASP A 453 -0.64 21.59 4.08
CA ASP A 453 0.76 21.19 4.20
C ASP A 453 0.99 20.34 5.48
N GLU A 454 0.29 20.63 6.58
CA GLU A 454 0.28 19.78 7.77
C GLU A 454 -0.32 18.39 7.51
N ILE A 455 -1.43 18.31 6.76
CA ILE A 455 -2.02 17.02 6.36
C ILE A 455 -1.02 16.22 5.51
N MET A 456 -0.37 16.87 4.54
CA MET A 456 0.63 16.22 3.68
C MET A 456 1.85 15.74 4.47
N GLU A 457 2.27 16.51 5.49
CA GLU A 457 3.37 16.14 6.38
C GLU A 457 3.06 14.85 7.15
N LYS A 458 1.85 14.75 7.70
CA LYS A 458 1.38 13.58 8.44
C LYS A 458 1.22 12.36 7.55
N LEU A 459 0.73 12.53 6.32
CA LEU A 459 0.66 11.43 5.34
C LEU A 459 2.04 10.95 4.93
N ARG A 460 2.97 11.87 4.65
CA ARG A 460 4.33 11.52 4.25
C ARG A 460 5.06 10.70 5.31
N SER A 461 4.81 11.01 6.58
CA SER A 461 5.40 10.30 7.72
C SER A 461 4.57 9.11 8.20
N TYR A 462 3.54 8.68 7.44
CA TYR A 462 2.63 7.58 7.80
C TYR A 462 1.99 7.74 9.20
N GLN A 463 1.72 8.98 9.63
CA GLN A 463 1.12 9.32 10.93
C GLN A 463 -0.42 9.39 10.91
N LEU A 464 -1.03 9.07 9.78
CA LEU A 464 -2.47 8.96 9.61
C LEU A 464 -2.88 7.51 9.31
N PRO A 465 -4.17 7.17 9.47
CA PRO A 465 -4.70 5.89 9.03
C PRO A 465 -4.42 5.67 7.55
N ASP A 466 -4.21 4.42 7.16
CA ASP A 466 -3.82 4.09 5.79
C ASP A 466 -4.98 4.36 4.80
N GLU A 467 -6.20 4.24 5.31
CA GLU A 467 -7.48 4.52 4.66
C GLU A 467 -7.66 6.00 4.30
N PHE A 468 -6.87 6.91 4.90
CA PHE A 468 -7.06 8.36 4.74
C PHE A 468 -6.95 8.80 3.27
N GLU A 469 -5.94 8.35 2.53
CA GLU A 469 -5.73 8.77 1.13
C GLU A 469 -6.72 8.13 0.14
N GLY A 470 -7.48 7.10 0.57
CA GLY A 470 -8.59 6.50 -0.19
C GLY A 470 -9.98 6.98 0.25
N ASN A 471 -10.07 7.79 1.32
CA ASN A 471 -11.35 8.21 1.86
C ASN A 471 -12.03 9.22 0.93
N LYS A 472 -13.22 8.85 0.43
CA LYS A 472 -14.01 9.65 -0.53
C LYS A 472 -14.22 11.10 -0.09
N GLU A 473 -14.49 11.36 1.19
CA GLU A 473 -14.71 12.73 1.66
C GLU A 473 -13.46 13.61 1.53
N TRP A 474 -12.28 13.04 1.79
CA TRP A 474 -11.00 13.74 1.66
C TRP A 474 -10.56 13.86 0.20
N VAL A 475 -10.85 12.87 -0.64
CA VAL A 475 -10.68 12.94 -2.10
C VAL A 475 -11.51 14.09 -2.68
N ASP A 476 -12.79 14.17 -2.32
CA ASP A 476 -13.72 15.20 -2.80
C ASP A 476 -13.32 16.59 -2.27
N LEU A 477 -13.00 16.70 -0.98
CA LEU A 477 -12.55 17.95 -0.37
C LEU A 477 -11.22 18.42 -0.97
N GLY A 478 -10.26 17.51 -1.16
CA GLY A 478 -8.97 17.78 -1.79
C GLY A 478 -9.11 18.25 -3.24
N SER A 479 -10.02 17.65 -3.99
CA SER A 479 -10.30 18.03 -5.38
C SER A 479 -10.91 19.41 -5.48
N ARG A 480 -11.94 19.72 -4.66
CA ARG A 480 -12.54 21.06 -4.58
C ARG A 480 -11.54 22.11 -4.11
N PHE A 481 -10.71 21.76 -3.12
CA PHE A 481 -9.64 22.61 -2.63
C PHE A 481 -8.67 22.94 -3.77
N ARG A 482 -8.15 21.92 -4.46
CA ARG A 482 -7.19 22.06 -5.56
C ARG A 482 -7.74 22.95 -6.68
N GLN A 483 -8.98 22.71 -7.14
CA GLN A 483 -9.65 23.52 -8.17
C GLN A 483 -9.76 25.00 -7.81
N LEU A 484 -10.00 25.32 -6.53
CA LEU A 484 -10.16 26.69 -6.07
C LEU A 484 -8.82 27.39 -5.76
N MET A 485 -7.84 26.63 -5.27
CA MET A 485 -6.62 27.18 -4.66
C MET A 485 -5.40 27.16 -5.55
N GLU A 486 -5.22 26.12 -6.37
CA GLU A 486 -4.04 25.99 -7.22
C GLU A 486 -3.91 27.15 -8.23
N PRO A 487 -4.98 27.65 -8.89
CA PRO A 487 -4.88 28.84 -9.73
C PRO A 487 -4.32 30.06 -9.01
N LEU A 488 -4.65 30.25 -7.72
CA LEU A 488 -4.15 31.38 -6.93
C LEU A 488 -2.66 31.24 -6.60
N ASP A 489 -2.19 30.01 -6.36
CA ASP A 489 -0.77 29.74 -6.15
C ASP A 489 0.05 29.92 -7.43
N ILE A 490 -0.50 29.53 -8.59
CA ILE A 490 0.09 29.80 -9.90
C ILE A 490 0.16 31.31 -10.14
N ALA A 491 -0.96 32.02 -9.94
CA ALA A 491 -1.02 33.48 -10.08
C ALA A 491 0.03 34.16 -9.20
N ASN A 492 0.15 33.73 -7.93
CA ASN A 492 1.17 34.24 -7.01
C ASN A 492 2.60 33.94 -7.50
N TYR A 493 2.85 32.73 -8.01
CA TYR A 493 4.16 32.32 -8.53
C TYR A 493 4.62 33.20 -9.69
N TYR A 494 3.77 33.39 -10.71
CA TYR A 494 4.11 34.16 -11.91
C TYR A 494 4.05 35.68 -11.68
N ARG A 495 3.23 36.17 -10.74
CA ARG A 495 3.23 37.59 -10.32
C ARG A 495 4.60 38.03 -9.80
N HIS A 496 5.28 37.17 -9.06
CA HIS A 496 6.62 37.45 -8.52
C HIS A 496 7.76 37.10 -9.49
N ALA A 497 7.49 36.93 -10.79
CA ALA A 497 8.53 36.81 -11.81
C ALA A 497 9.51 35.65 -11.57
N ARG A 498 9.08 34.56 -10.91
CA ARG A 498 9.95 33.40 -10.61
C ARG A 498 10.36 32.58 -11.83
N HIS A 499 9.78 32.86 -13.00
CA HIS A 499 10.04 32.14 -14.26
C HIS A 499 11.17 32.73 -15.11
N TYR A 500 11.71 33.90 -14.73
CA TYR A 500 12.73 34.60 -15.55
C TYR A 500 14.17 34.16 -15.26
N GLU A 501 14.40 33.23 -14.32
CA GLU A 501 15.77 32.83 -13.94
C GLU A 501 16.36 31.75 -14.86
N ASP A 502 15.56 30.76 -15.29
CA ASP A 502 15.93 29.76 -16.30
C ASP A 502 14.68 29.08 -16.92
N GLY A 503 14.80 28.44 -18.08
CA GLY A 503 13.68 27.69 -18.71
C GLY A 503 13.19 26.48 -17.91
N SER A 504 13.85 26.14 -16.80
CA SER A 504 13.49 25.04 -15.88
C SER A 504 12.73 25.52 -14.63
N SER A 505 12.45 26.82 -14.55
CA SER A 505 11.73 27.48 -13.44
C SER A 505 10.21 27.53 -13.64
N SER A 506 9.65 26.64 -14.47
CA SER A 506 8.21 26.47 -14.59
C SER A 506 7.60 26.06 -13.25
N TYR A 507 6.39 26.56 -12.97
CA TYR A 507 5.62 26.15 -11.80
C TYR A 507 5.48 24.63 -11.73
N MET A 508 5.23 23.96 -12.87
CA MET A 508 5.01 22.50 -12.87
C MET A 508 6.26 21.71 -12.49
N LEU A 509 7.46 22.22 -12.82
CA LEU A 509 8.74 21.57 -12.54
C LEU A 509 9.23 21.83 -11.10
N ARG A 510 9.34 23.11 -10.69
CA ARG A 510 9.95 23.49 -9.40
C ARG A 510 8.98 24.13 -8.41
N GLY A 511 7.86 24.69 -8.88
CA GLY A 511 6.97 25.50 -8.05
C GLY A 511 5.82 24.74 -7.39
N ARG A 512 5.38 23.62 -7.96
CA ARG A 512 4.13 22.93 -7.59
C ARG A 512 4.21 22.24 -6.23
N PRO A 513 3.46 22.68 -5.21
CA PRO A 513 3.48 22.09 -3.88
C PRO A 513 2.88 20.68 -3.79
N LYS A 514 3.30 19.90 -2.78
CA LYS A 514 2.81 18.52 -2.55
C LYS A 514 1.29 18.43 -2.35
N ARG A 515 0.66 19.42 -1.68
CA ARG A 515 -0.79 19.47 -1.44
C ARG A 515 -1.65 19.36 -2.70
N TYR A 516 -1.17 19.80 -3.86
CA TYR A 516 -1.88 19.65 -5.13
C TYR A 516 -1.56 18.33 -5.83
N ARG A 517 -0.29 17.90 -5.77
CA ARG A 517 0.14 16.60 -6.32
C ARG A 517 -0.58 15.43 -5.62
N TYR A 518 -0.67 15.47 -4.30
CA TYR A 518 -1.30 14.40 -3.51
C TYR A 518 -2.79 14.33 -3.81
N THR A 519 -3.51 15.45 -3.69
CA THR A 519 -4.96 15.48 -3.95
C THR A 519 -5.31 15.14 -5.40
N GLN A 520 -4.44 15.45 -6.37
CA GLN A 520 -4.63 15.02 -7.76
C GLN A 520 -4.51 13.50 -7.87
N LYS A 521 -3.43 12.92 -7.32
CA LYS A 521 -3.20 11.47 -7.35
C LYS A 521 -4.30 10.68 -6.63
N TRP A 522 -4.86 11.23 -5.54
CA TRP A 522 -5.99 10.60 -4.85
C TRP A 522 -7.22 10.49 -5.75
N LEU A 523 -7.54 11.55 -6.50
CA LEU A 523 -8.65 11.54 -7.46
C LEU A 523 -8.37 10.55 -8.61
N GLU A 524 -7.19 10.63 -9.22
CA GLU A 524 -6.78 9.73 -10.30
C GLU A 524 -6.85 8.27 -9.88
N HIS A 525 -6.40 7.95 -8.67
CA HIS A 525 -6.50 6.60 -8.12
C HIS A 525 -7.95 6.18 -7.86
N ALA A 526 -8.75 7.03 -7.20
CA ALA A 526 -10.15 6.74 -6.90
C ALA A 526 -10.98 6.49 -8.17
N GLU A 527 -10.67 7.19 -9.26
CA GLU A 527 -11.33 7.05 -10.55
C GLU A 527 -10.64 6.07 -11.50
N ARG A 528 -9.51 5.47 -11.09
CA ARG A 528 -8.65 4.59 -11.92
C ARG A 528 -8.23 5.23 -13.24
N ARG A 529 -7.98 6.54 -13.21
CA ARG A 529 -7.44 7.31 -14.35
C ARG A 529 -5.92 7.22 -14.37
N PRO A 530 -5.30 7.28 -15.57
CA PRO A 530 -3.86 7.47 -15.66
C PRO A 530 -3.45 8.80 -15.02
N GLN A 531 -2.20 8.89 -14.56
CA GLN A 531 -1.66 10.15 -14.08
C GLN A 531 -1.58 11.16 -15.22
N GLU A 532 -2.21 12.32 -15.05
CA GLU A 532 -2.19 13.38 -16.06
C GLU A 532 -1.15 14.45 -15.68
N PRO A 533 -0.29 14.89 -16.63
CA PRO A 533 0.71 15.91 -16.34
C PRO A 533 0.05 17.27 -16.02
N SER A 534 -1.12 17.55 -16.60
CA SER A 534 -1.91 18.76 -16.40
C SER A 534 -3.35 18.42 -16.01
N SER A 535 -4.04 19.35 -15.36
CA SER A 535 -5.45 19.23 -14.97
C SER A 535 -6.11 20.61 -14.99
N THR A 536 -7.43 20.66 -14.82
CA THR A 536 -8.22 21.90 -14.77
C THR A 536 -7.77 22.89 -13.68
N SER A 537 -7.06 22.44 -12.66
CA SER A 537 -6.56 23.30 -11.59
C SER A 537 -5.18 23.89 -11.86
N CYS A 538 -4.38 23.31 -12.77
CA CYS A 538 -3.01 23.74 -13.01
C CYS A 538 -2.69 24.22 -14.43
N PHE A 539 -3.64 24.16 -15.38
CA PHE A 539 -3.40 24.57 -16.78
C PHE A 539 -2.92 26.03 -16.93
N TRP A 540 -3.24 26.92 -15.98
CA TRP A 540 -2.73 28.30 -15.98
C TRP A 540 -1.21 28.39 -16.02
N ALA A 541 -0.49 27.41 -15.47
CA ALA A 541 0.97 27.35 -15.56
C ALA A 541 1.44 27.16 -17.00
N GLU A 542 0.76 26.29 -17.76
CA GLU A 542 1.05 26.07 -19.18
C GLU A 542 0.71 27.30 -20.02
N VAL A 543 -0.40 28.00 -19.71
CA VAL A 543 -0.76 29.28 -20.35
C VAL A 543 0.35 30.32 -20.15
N GLU A 544 0.89 30.47 -18.94
CA GLU A 544 1.95 31.43 -18.66
C GLU A 544 3.27 31.05 -19.34
N ASP A 545 3.64 29.77 -19.35
CA ASP A 545 4.85 29.28 -20.00
C ASP A 545 4.80 29.48 -21.52
N LEU A 546 3.63 29.19 -22.15
CA LEU A 546 3.42 29.42 -23.58
C LEU A 546 3.41 30.91 -23.90
N ARG A 547 2.70 31.72 -23.13
CA ARG A 547 2.67 33.18 -23.29
C ARG A 547 4.07 33.79 -23.20
N TYR A 548 4.89 33.32 -22.25
CA TYR A 548 6.27 33.79 -22.13
C TYR A 548 7.09 33.47 -23.38
N LYS A 549 7.02 32.22 -23.86
CA LYS A 549 7.74 31.78 -25.07
C LYS A 549 7.28 32.53 -26.32
N THR A 550 5.98 32.77 -26.49
CA THR A 550 5.46 33.46 -27.69
C THR A 550 5.66 34.98 -27.68
N SER A 551 5.64 35.62 -26.51
CA SER A 551 5.60 37.09 -26.42
C SER A 551 6.94 37.74 -26.07
N TYR A 552 7.86 37.01 -25.41
CA TYR A 552 9.08 37.59 -24.86
C TYR A 552 10.38 36.87 -25.28
N SER A 553 10.29 35.61 -25.71
CA SER A 553 11.47 34.90 -26.22
C SER A 553 11.73 35.29 -27.68
N ASN A 554 12.73 36.15 -27.91
CA ASN A 554 13.17 36.50 -29.27
C ASN A 554 13.64 35.30 -30.10
N SER A 555 13.88 34.14 -29.47
CA SER A 555 14.36 32.92 -30.11
C SER A 555 13.28 31.90 -30.43
N SER A 556 12.04 32.07 -29.94
CA SER A 556 10.97 31.07 -30.09
C SER A 556 9.91 31.57 -31.06
N SER A 557 9.75 30.89 -32.19
CA SER A 557 8.63 31.09 -33.11
C SER A 557 7.36 30.42 -32.58
N PHE A 558 6.19 30.81 -33.10
CA PHE A 558 4.94 30.09 -32.80
C PHE A 558 5.03 28.59 -33.16
N GLU A 559 5.78 28.26 -34.22
CA GLU A 559 5.96 26.89 -34.66
C GLU A 559 6.65 26.01 -33.60
N ASP A 560 7.53 26.59 -32.77
CA ASP A 560 8.23 25.88 -31.69
C ASP A 560 7.32 25.50 -30.52
N VAL A 561 6.13 26.11 -30.42
CA VAL A 561 5.16 25.86 -29.35
C VAL A 561 3.82 25.36 -29.84
N LYS A 562 3.60 25.29 -31.15
CA LYS A 562 2.32 24.98 -31.78
C LYS A 562 1.69 23.69 -31.26
N GLU A 563 2.45 22.61 -31.17
CA GLU A 563 1.96 21.32 -30.64
C GLU A 563 1.42 21.45 -29.21
N ARG A 564 2.12 22.19 -28.35
CA ARG A 564 1.69 22.42 -26.95
C ARG A 564 0.46 23.31 -26.88
N VAL A 565 0.35 24.31 -27.77
CA VAL A 565 -0.85 25.15 -27.90
C VAL A 565 -2.05 24.29 -28.32
N GLU A 566 -1.91 23.48 -29.38
CA GLU A 566 -2.96 22.59 -29.85
C GLU A 566 -3.39 21.57 -28.78
N GLN A 567 -2.41 21.02 -28.03
CA GLN A 567 -2.69 20.13 -26.90
C GLN A 567 -3.48 20.85 -25.79
N LEU A 568 -3.07 22.05 -25.40
CA LEU A 568 -3.77 22.84 -24.39
C LEU A 568 -5.19 23.19 -24.83
N GLU A 569 -5.38 23.60 -26.08
CA GLU A 569 -6.70 23.91 -26.64
C GLU A 569 -7.62 22.67 -26.64
N ALA A 570 -7.11 21.51 -27.06
CA ALA A 570 -7.85 20.25 -27.00
C ALA A 570 -8.25 19.87 -25.57
N GLN A 571 -7.36 20.08 -24.59
CA GLN A 571 -7.67 19.86 -23.17
C GLN A 571 -8.75 20.81 -22.65
N LEU A 572 -8.63 22.11 -22.97
CA LEU A 572 -9.61 23.13 -22.59
C LEU A 572 -10.99 22.84 -23.18
N GLN A 573 -11.05 22.44 -24.45
CA GLN A 573 -12.29 22.02 -25.11
C GLN A 573 -12.92 20.83 -24.38
N ALA A 574 -12.15 19.77 -24.13
CA ALA A 574 -12.64 18.56 -23.46
C ALA A 574 -13.13 18.85 -22.02
N TRP A 575 -12.41 19.68 -21.26
CA TRP A 575 -12.84 20.08 -19.91
C TRP A 575 -14.08 20.98 -19.93
N SER A 576 -14.21 21.85 -20.93
CA SER A 576 -15.39 22.69 -21.10
C SER A 576 -16.63 21.86 -21.44
N GLU A 577 -16.53 20.88 -22.33
CA GLU A 577 -17.62 19.97 -22.70
C GLU A 577 -18.09 19.11 -21.51
N LYS A 578 -17.16 18.71 -20.63
CA LYS A 578 -17.49 17.99 -19.39
C LYS A 578 -18.02 18.90 -18.27
N GLY A 579 -17.99 20.22 -18.44
CA GLY A 579 -18.35 21.18 -17.38
C GLY A 579 -17.36 21.21 -16.21
N GLU A 580 -16.12 20.77 -16.42
CA GLU A 580 -15.07 20.73 -15.40
C GLU A 580 -14.27 22.04 -15.31
N LEU A 581 -14.36 22.88 -16.35
CA LEU A 581 -13.70 24.18 -16.42
C LEU A 581 -14.66 25.30 -16.02
N ALA A 582 -14.17 26.26 -15.23
CA ALA A 582 -14.97 27.41 -14.83
C ALA A 582 -15.13 28.41 -15.99
N ASN A 583 -16.33 28.99 -16.11
CA ASN A 583 -16.68 29.90 -17.21
C ASN A 583 -15.84 31.19 -17.23
N ASP A 584 -15.26 31.58 -16.09
CA ASP A 584 -14.46 32.80 -15.96
C ASP A 584 -13.14 32.75 -16.75
N VAL A 585 -12.70 31.54 -17.14
CA VAL A 585 -11.48 31.29 -17.92
C VAL A 585 -11.55 31.89 -19.33
N PHE A 586 -12.75 32.00 -19.92
CA PHE A 586 -12.96 32.53 -21.28
C PHE A 586 -13.43 33.99 -21.30
N LEU A 587 -13.41 34.69 -20.16
CA LEU A 587 -13.73 36.12 -20.12
C LEU A 587 -12.70 36.91 -20.93
N GLU A 588 -13.14 37.99 -21.59
CA GLU A 588 -12.27 38.86 -22.41
C GLU A 588 -11.07 39.42 -21.61
N GLY A 589 -11.29 39.71 -20.32
CA GLY A 589 -10.26 40.18 -19.41
C GLY A 589 -9.21 39.13 -19.02
N SER A 590 -9.41 37.86 -19.36
CA SER A 590 -8.55 36.77 -18.88
C SER A 590 -7.19 36.73 -19.56
N THR A 591 -6.16 36.24 -18.86
CA THR A 591 -4.82 36.03 -19.44
C THR A 591 -4.88 35.07 -20.62
N LEU A 592 -5.73 34.03 -20.55
CA LEU A 592 -5.90 33.05 -21.63
C LEU A 592 -6.39 33.74 -22.90
N VAL A 593 -7.50 34.49 -22.84
CA VAL A 593 -8.08 35.15 -24.02
C VAL A 593 -7.16 36.24 -24.55
N LYS A 594 -6.56 37.05 -23.68
CA LYS A 594 -5.58 38.07 -24.07
C LYS A 594 -4.40 37.46 -24.82
N TRP A 595 -3.83 36.36 -24.33
CA TRP A 595 -2.74 35.66 -25.00
C TRP A 595 -3.20 34.99 -26.30
N TRP A 596 -4.33 34.27 -26.27
CA TRP A 596 -4.87 33.59 -27.44
C TRP A 596 -5.12 34.57 -28.60
N LYS A 597 -5.64 35.78 -28.32
CA LYS A 597 -5.82 36.85 -29.33
C LYS A 597 -4.51 37.27 -30.02
N THR A 598 -3.33 37.09 -29.37
CA THR A 598 -2.01 37.38 -29.96
C THR A 598 -1.46 36.30 -30.88
N LEU A 599 -2.06 35.10 -30.88
CA LEU A 599 -1.62 33.99 -31.73
C LEU A 599 -1.87 34.27 -33.22
N PRO A 600 -1.13 33.59 -34.13
CA PRO A 600 -1.30 33.76 -35.57
C PRO A 600 -2.76 33.55 -36.03
N LEU A 601 -3.22 34.40 -36.96
CA LEU A 601 -4.59 34.35 -37.46
C LEU A 601 -4.99 32.98 -38.02
N GLN A 602 -4.08 32.34 -38.75
CA GLN A 602 -4.31 31.00 -39.33
C GLN A 602 -4.60 29.95 -38.27
N HIS A 603 -3.84 29.97 -37.15
CA HIS A 603 -4.08 29.08 -36.01
C HIS A 603 -5.42 29.36 -35.36
N LYS A 604 -5.71 30.62 -35.04
CA LYS A 604 -6.97 31.02 -34.39
C LYS A 604 -8.21 30.60 -35.19
N GLN A 605 -8.14 30.65 -36.53
CA GLN A 605 -9.22 30.20 -37.40
C GLN A 605 -9.49 28.69 -37.33
N GLN A 606 -8.48 27.90 -36.99
CA GLN A 606 -8.53 26.43 -36.90
C GLN A 606 -8.65 25.91 -35.46
N SER A 607 -8.47 26.79 -34.47
CA SER A 607 -8.52 26.45 -33.05
C SER A 607 -9.87 25.87 -32.63
N CYS A 608 -9.84 24.77 -31.89
CA CYS A 608 -11.05 24.09 -31.41
C CYS A 608 -11.81 24.90 -30.34
N ILE A 609 -11.10 25.76 -29.58
CA ILE A 609 -11.71 26.60 -28.54
C ILE A 609 -12.20 27.96 -29.06
N ARG A 610 -12.11 28.22 -30.37
CA ARG A 610 -12.53 29.50 -30.96
C ARG A 610 -13.96 29.87 -30.57
N ASN A 611 -14.88 28.90 -30.57
CA ASN A 611 -16.29 29.15 -30.22
C ASN A 611 -16.51 29.42 -28.72
N LEU A 612 -15.54 29.07 -27.87
CA LEU A 612 -15.58 29.36 -26.42
C LEU A 612 -15.09 30.78 -26.12
N ILE A 613 -14.32 31.37 -27.03
CA ILE A 613 -13.78 32.73 -26.91
C ILE A 613 -14.68 33.66 -27.73
N ASN A 614 -15.45 34.52 -27.06
CA ASN A 614 -16.17 35.59 -27.74
C ASN A 614 -15.13 36.54 -28.37
N GLU A 615 -15.01 36.54 -29.71
CA GLU A 615 -14.14 37.47 -30.44
C GLU A 615 -14.59 38.92 -30.26
#